data_AF-A0A972L956-F1
#
_entry.id   AF-A0A972L956-F1
#
_cell.length_a   1.000
_cell.length_b   1.000
_cell.length_c   1.000
_cell.angle_alpha   90.00
_cell.angle_beta   90.00
_cell.angle_gamma   90.00
#
_symmetry.space_group_name_H-M   'P 1'
#
loop_
_entity.id
_entity.type
_entity.pdbx_description
1 polymer ?
#
loop_
_entity_poly.entity_id
_entity_poly.type
_entity_poly.pdbx_seq_one_letter_code
_entity_poly.pdbx_strand_id
1 'polypeptide(L)'
;MSSTAPSNSENDLYTYKAKITSVYDGDTVTANVDLGFKTWAHGEKIRLYRINTPEVRGVERPQGLISRDWLREKLMDKEVLIRTVRDKKGKYGRYLAEIFLDGVNINEQLVEEGLAEYKEY
;
A
#
# COMPACT_ATOMS: atom_id res chain seq x y z
N MET A 1 -35.06 13.13 -10.88
CA MET A 1 -33.81 12.37 -11.14
C MET A 1 -32.67 13.16 -10.52
N SER A 2 -32.35 12.91 -9.25
CA SER A 2 -31.31 13.66 -8.54
C SER A 2 -29.97 12.98 -8.80
N SER A 3 -29.17 13.57 -9.69
CA SER A 3 -27.78 13.21 -9.87
C SER A 3 -27.00 13.88 -8.74
N THR A 4 -26.75 13.14 -7.65
CA THR A 4 -25.84 13.60 -6.60
C THR A 4 -24.43 13.52 -7.16
N ALA A 5 -23.76 14.67 -7.29
CA ALA A 5 -22.34 14.70 -7.62
C ALA A 5 -21.56 13.93 -6.53
N PRO A 6 -20.46 13.23 -6.87
CA PRO A 6 -19.64 12.58 -5.87
C PRO A 6 -19.14 13.63 -4.88
N SER A 7 -19.51 13.48 -3.61
CA SER A 7 -19.00 14.31 -2.52
C SER A 7 -17.55 13.92 -2.27
N ASN A 8 -16.61 14.56 -2.97
CA ASN A 8 -15.20 14.43 -2.62
C ASN A 8 -15.01 15.06 -1.23
N SER A 9 -14.81 14.20 -0.25
CA SER A 9 -14.49 14.61 1.12
C SER A 9 -13.01 15.01 1.17
N GLU A 10 -12.60 15.88 2.11
CA GLU A 10 -11.16 16.16 2.32
C GLU A 10 -10.34 14.88 2.58
N ASN A 11 -10.99 13.80 3.02
CA ASN A 11 -10.43 12.46 3.19
C ASN A 11 -9.93 11.80 1.89
N ASP A 12 -10.37 12.29 0.72
CA ASP A 12 -9.94 11.77 -0.58
C ASP A 12 -8.65 12.43 -1.08
N LEU A 13 -8.19 13.51 -0.43
CA LEU A 13 -6.94 14.17 -0.77
C LEU A 13 -5.76 13.20 -0.60
N TYR A 14 -4.86 13.19 -1.59
CA TYR A 14 -3.71 12.26 -1.66
C TYR A 14 -4.08 10.78 -1.77
N THR A 15 -5.27 10.49 -2.28
CA THR A 15 -5.69 9.17 -2.75
C THR A 15 -5.51 9.07 -4.26
N TYR A 16 -4.84 8.01 -4.73
CA TYR A 16 -4.49 7.82 -6.13
C TYR A 16 -4.84 6.42 -6.60
N LYS A 17 -5.15 6.27 -7.89
CA LYS A 17 -5.12 4.96 -8.53
C LYS A 17 -3.66 4.56 -8.77
N ALA A 18 -3.34 3.29 -8.56
CA ALA A 18 -2.03 2.77 -8.85
C ALA A 18 -2.10 1.33 -9.35
N LYS A 19 -1.18 0.95 -10.23
CA LYS A 19 -0.96 -0.45 -10.62
C LYS A 19 0.23 -1.00 -9.87
N ILE A 20 0.04 -2.09 -9.14
CA ILE A 20 1.14 -2.78 -8.45
C ILE A 20 1.96 -3.56 -9.47
N THR A 21 3.27 -3.28 -9.52
CA THR A 21 4.20 -3.88 -10.49
C THR A 21 5.16 -4.86 -9.84
N SER A 22 5.35 -4.79 -8.52
CA SER A 22 6.15 -5.77 -7.80
C SER A 22 5.86 -5.81 -6.30
N VAL A 23 6.06 -6.98 -5.69
CA VAL A 23 6.00 -7.22 -4.25
C VAL A 23 7.25 -8.01 -3.86
N TYR A 24 8.23 -7.30 -3.30
CA TYR A 24 9.52 -7.88 -2.89
C TYR A 24 9.62 -8.16 -1.38
N ASP A 25 8.78 -7.48 -0.60
CA ASP A 25 8.76 -7.54 0.86
C ASP A 25 7.33 -7.72 1.37
N GLY A 26 7.16 -8.12 2.63
CA GLY A 26 5.84 -8.34 3.23
C GLY A 26 5.08 -7.04 3.51
N ASP A 27 5.77 -5.91 3.57
CA ASP A 27 5.19 -4.60 3.88
C ASP A 27 5.56 -3.51 2.86
N THR A 28 6.14 -3.88 1.71
CA THR A 28 6.59 -2.92 0.70
C THR A 28 6.29 -3.41 -0.71
N VAL A 29 5.61 -2.55 -1.48
CA VAL A 29 5.26 -2.78 -2.89
C VAL A 29 5.92 -1.75 -3.81
N THR A 30 6.03 -2.08 -5.08
CA THR A 30 6.37 -1.12 -6.15
C THR A 30 5.12 -0.87 -7.00
N ALA A 31 4.83 0.39 -7.31
CA ALA A 31 3.65 0.77 -8.04
C ALA A 31 3.92 1.84 -9.11
N ASN A 32 3.08 1.84 -10.14
CA ASN A 32 2.92 2.96 -11.06
C ASN A 32 1.67 3.74 -10.62
N VAL A 33 1.83 5.00 -10.22
CA VAL A 33 0.79 5.83 -9.63
C VAL A 33 0.28 6.83 -10.66
N ASP A 34 -1.03 6.87 -10.89
CA ASP A 34 -1.70 7.86 -11.73
C ASP A 34 -1.93 9.14 -10.94
N LEU A 35 -1.28 10.23 -11.36
CA LEU A 35 -1.38 11.54 -10.73
C LEU A 35 -2.42 12.45 -11.44
N GLY A 36 -3.15 11.90 -12.42
CA GLY A 36 -4.04 12.65 -13.29
C GLY A 36 -3.29 13.44 -14.36
N PHE A 37 -4.02 14.19 -15.18
CA PHE A 37 -3.45 15.05 -16.22
C PHE A 37 -2.43 14.35 -17.15
N LYS A 38 -2.66 13.06 -17.44
CA LYS A 38 -1.75 12.19 -18.23
C LYS A 38 -0.33 12.07 -17.62
N THR A 39 -0.20 12.27 -16.31
CA THR A 39 1.07 12.23 -15.57
C THR A 39 1.10 11.02 -14.64
N TRP A 40 2.23 10.32 -14.66
CA TRP A 40 2.43 9.08 -13.89
C TRP A 40 3.75 9.15 -13.11
N ALA A 41 3.74 8.64 -11.88
CA ALA A 41 4.95 8.30 -11.14
C ALA A 41 5.21 6.80 -11.28
N HIS A 42 6.34 6.41 -11.87
CA HIS A 42 6.63 5.02 -12.19
C HIS A 42 7.68 4.42 -11.24
N GLY A 43 7.46 3.18 -10.82
CA GLY A 43 8.42 2.46 -9.99
C GLY A 43 8.51 2.96 -8.55
N GLU A 44 7.45 3.60 -8.05
CA GLU A 44 7.41 4.15 -6.69
C GLU A 44 7.37 3.02 -5.66
N LYS A 45 8.29 3.10 -4.68
CA LYS A 45 8.31 2.17 -3.54
C LYS A 45 7.41 2.69 -2.44
N ILE A 46 6.37 1.92 -2.16
CA ILE A 46 5.35 2.24 -1.17
C ILE A 46 5.48 1.24 -0.03
N ARG A 47 5.75 1.75 1.17
CA ARG A 47 5.70 0.99 2.41
C ARG A 47 4.30 1.08 3.00
N LEU A 48 3.77 -0.05 3.44
CA LEU A 48 2.46 -0.13 4.05
C LEU A 48 2.48 0.63 5.39
N TYR A 49 1.58 1.60 5.50
CA TYR A 49 1.44 2.43 6.69
C TYR A 49 0.88 1.62 7.87
N ARG A 50 1.27 2.00 9.09
CA ARG A 50 0.84 1.41 10.38
C ARG A 50 1.18 -0.05 10.63
N ILE A 51 1.85 -0.74 9.73
CA ILE A 51 2.19 -2.15 9.92
C ILE A 51 3.66 -2.43 9.63
N ASN A 52 4.17 -3.52 10.19
CA ASN A 52 5.39 -4.18 9.76
C ASN A 52 5.09 -5.67 9.58
N THR A 53 5.78 -6.30 8.63
CA THR A 53 5.81 -7.75 8.50
C THR A 53 7.15 -8.31 8.98
N PRO A 54 7.23 -9.61 9.30
CA PRO A 54 8.51 -10.28 9.51
C PRO A 54 9.43 -10.09 8.29
N GLU A 55 10.74 -9.95 8.52
CA GLU A 55 11.69 -9.64 7.47
C GLU A 55 11.88 -10.82 6.49
N VAL A 56 11.89 -10.55 5.19
CA VAL A 56 12.12 -11.59 4.16
C VAL A 56 13.55 -12.13 4.14
N ARG A 57 14.44 -11.69 5.03
CA ARG A 57 15.83 -12.11 5.17
C ARG A 57 16.17 -12.34 6.64
N GLY A 58 17.17 -13.18 6.89
CA GLY A 58 17.60 -13.50 8.26
C GLY A 58 16.72 -14.56 8.91
N VAL A 59 16.60 -14.50 10.23
CA VAL A 59 15.94 -15.53 11.06
C VAL A 59 14.43 -15.57 10.86
N GLU A 60 13.81 -14.43 10.56
CA GLU A 60 12.36 -14.30 10.32
C GLU A 60 11.93 -14.69 8.91
N ARG A 61 12.89 -15.04 8.05
CA ARG A 61 12.65 -15.29 6.63
C ARG A 61 11.48 -16.23 6.37
N PRO A 62 11.31 -17.39 7.03
CA PRO A 62 10.19 -18.28 6.74
C PRO A 62 8.83 -17.59 6.84
N GLN A 63 8.60 -16.82 7.90
CA GLN A 63 7.38 -16.05 8.13
C GLN A 63 7.29 -14.85 7.18
N GLY A 64 8.42 -14.15 6.94
CA GLY A 64 8.45 -13.02 6.01
C GLY A 64 8.11 -13.43 4.58
N LEU A 65 8.51 -14.64 4.15
CA LEU A 65 8.09 -15.21 2.87
C LEU A 65 6.57 -15.41 2.79
N ILE A 66 5.94 -15.90 3.86
CA ILE A 66 4.50 -16.11 3.91
C ILE A 66 3.75 -14.78 3.76
N SER A 67 4.11 -13.77 4.56
CA SER A 67 3.47 -12.43 4.47
C SER A 67 3.65 -11.81 3.09
N ARG A 68 4.86 -11.92 2.52
CA ARG A 68 5.17 -11.38 1.20
C ARG A 68 4.45 -12.13 0.07
N ASP A 69 4.36 -13.45 0.12
CA ASP A 69 3.70 -14.23 -0.92
C ASP A 69 2.18 -14.04 -0.86
N TRP A 70 1.59 -13.92 0.34
CA TRP A 70 0.19 -13.51 0.51
C TRP A 70 -0.07 -12.13 -0.11
N LEU A 71 0.77 -11.14 0.20
CA LEU A 71 0.62 -9.79 -0.35
C LEU A 71 0.78 -9.79 -1.87
N ARG A 72 1.72 -10.58 -2.39
CA ARG A 72 1.95 -10.74 -3.84
C ARG A 72 0.74 -11.35 -4.52
N GLU A 73 0.21 -12.46 -4.02
CA GLU A 73 -0.99 -13.11 -4.56
C GLU A 73 -2.19 -12.13 -4.57
N LYS A 74 -2.31 -11.34 -3.50
CA LYS A 74 -3.41 -10.39 -3.36
C LYS A 74 -3.30 -9.21 -4.33
N LEU A 75 -2.10 -8.69 -4.58
CA LEU A 75 -1.92 -7.37 -5.22
C LEU A 75 -1.19 -7.36 -6.57
N MET A 76 -0.36 -8.35 -6.88
CA MET A 76 0.49 -8.29 -8.07
C MET A 76 -0.33 -8.10 -9.35
N ASP A 77 0.10 -7.16 -10.20
CA ASP A 77 -0.54 -6.76 -11.45
C ASP A 77 -1.96 -6.18 -11.32
N LYS A 78 -2.46 -5.94 -10.10
CA LYS A 78 -3.77 -5.33 -9.87
C LYS A 78 -3.72 -3.80 -9.81
N GLU A 79 -4.85 -3.20 -10.16
CA GLU A 79 -5.13 -1.79 -9.90
C GLU A 79 -5.71 -1.65 -8.48
N VAL A 80 -5.20 -0.67 -7.74
CA VAL A 80 -5.57 -0.40 -6.35
C VAL A 80 -5.77 1.10 -6.15
N LEU A 81 -6.42 1.46 -5.04
CA LEU A 81 -6.35 2.80 -4.51
C LEU A 81 -5.24 2.84 -3.44
N ILE A 82 -4.39 3.85 -3.51
CA ILE A 82 -3.40 4.13 -2.46
C ILE A 82 -3.77 5.43 -1.78
N ARG A 83 -3.79 5.45 -0.44
CA ARG A 83 -3.94 6.66 0.36
C ARG A 83 -2.62 6.98 1.03
N THR A 84 -1.92 8.00 0.52
CA THR A 84 -0.57 8.33 0.99
C THR A 84 -0.61 9.11 2.30
N VAL A 85 0.37 8.85 3.16
CA VAL A 85 0.55 9.53 4.44
C VAL A 85 1.89 10.24 4.42
N ARG A 86 1.90 11.52 4.80
CA ARG A 86 3.11 12.32 4.88
C ARG A 86 3.99 11.81 6.01
N ASP A 87 5.15 11.24 5.68
CA ASP A 87 6.16 10.90 6.67
C ASP A 87 6.75 12.19 7.26
N LYS A 88 6.49 12.44 8.55
CA LYS A 88 6.98 13.63 9.26
C LYS A 88 8.50 13.60 9.47
N LYS A 89 9.16 12.43 9.32
CA LYS A 89 10.59 12.24 9.63
C LYS A 89 11.54 12.40 8.43
N GLY A 90 11.04 12.79 7.26
CA GLY A 90 11.81 13.53 6.24
C GLY A 90 13.07 12.87 5.68
N LYS A 91 13.25 11.55 5.82
CA LYS A 91 14.40 10.85 5.22
C LYS A 91 13.98 10.25 3.88
N TYR A 92 14.46 10.86 2.81
CA TYR A 92 14.26 10.43 1.42
C TYR A 92 14.34 8.91 1.26
N GLY A 93 13.27 8.29 0.78
CA GLY A 93 13.32 6.87 0.45
C GLY A 93 12.02 6.25 -0.05
N ARG A 94 10.94 6.29 0.74
CA ARG A 94 9.69 5.54 0.46
C ARG A 94 8.47 6.31 0.93
N TYR A 95 7.38 6.26 0.17
CA TYR A 95 6.08 6.77 0.62
C TYR A 95 5.45 5.77 1.59
N LEU A 96 4.78 6.28 2.63
CA LEU A 96 3.89 5.47 3.47
C LEU A 96 2.47 5.55 2.89
N ALA A 97 1.79 4.43 2.75
CA ALA A 97 0.40 4.43 2.30
C ALA A 97 -0.43 3.27 2.85
N GLU A 98 -1.73 3.49 2.93
CA GLU A 98 -2.73 2.42 3.01
C GLU A 98 -3.13 2.01 1.60
N ILE A 99 -3.24 0.71 1.35
CA ILE A 99 -3.63 0.15 0.06
C ILE A 99 -5.03 -0.43 0.16
N PHE A 100 -5.90 -0.05 -0.78
CA PHE A 100 -7.26 -0.53 -0.88
C PHE A 100 -7.45 -1.27 -2.21
N LEU A 101 -7.96 -2.50 -2.13
CA LEU A 101 -8.40 -3.29 -3.28
C LEU A 101 -9.89 -3.57 -3.09
N ASP A 102 -10.72 -3.16 -4.06
CA ASP A 102 -12.18 -3.34 -4.02
C ASP A 102 -12.84 -2.83 -2.73
N GLY A 103 -12.31 -1.74 -2.18
CA GLY A 103 -12.80 -1.12 -0.93
C GLY A 103 -12.26 -1.75 0.36
N VAL A 104 -11.50 -2.83 0.28
CA VAL A 104 -10.89 -3.52 1.43
C VAL A 104 -9.50 -2.94 1.72
N ASN A 105 -9.24 -2.57 2.98
CA ASN A 105 -7.91 -2.13 3.42
C ASN A 105 -6.98 -3.35 3.57
N ILE A 106 -6.01 -3.47 2.67
CA ILE A 106 -5.08 -4.61 2.63
C ILE A 106 -4.08 -4.56 3.79
N ASN A 107 -3.75 -3.38 4.31
CA ASN A 107 -2.86 -3.24 5.45
C ASN A 107 -3.50 -3.87 6.70
N GLU A 108 -4.78 -3.58 6.95
CA GLU A 108 -5.53 -4.15 8.07
C GLU A 108 -5.72 -5.66 7.88
N GLN A 109 -6.05 -6.09 6.66
CA GLN A 109 -6.21 -7.51 6.38
C GLN A 109 -4.94 -8.33 6.65
N LEU A 110 -3.74 -7.79 6.37
CA LEU A 110 -2.48 -8.45 6.75
C LEU A 110 -2.37 -8.71 8.26
N VAL A 111 -2.86 -7.79 9.09
CA VAL A 111 -2.87 -7.95 10.56
C VAL A 111 -3.92 -8.96 10.99
N GLU A 112 -5.12 -8.92 10.40
CA GLU A 112 -6.21 -9.87 10.68
C GLU A 112 -5.81 -11.32 10.37
N GLU A 113 -5.04 -11.53 9.30
CA GLU A 113 -4.50 -12.84 8.91
C GLU A 113 -3.28 -13.27 9.75
N GLY A 114 -2.84 -12.45 10.71
CA GLY A 114 -1.69 -12.72 11.56
C GLY A 114 -0.34 -12.65 10.82
N LEU A 115 -0.28 -11.94 9.70
CA LEU A 115 0.89 -11.83 8.83
C LEU A 115 1.69 -10.53 9.05
N ALA A 116 1.13 -9.59 9.81
CA ALA A 116 1.73 -8.32 10.16
C ALA A 116 1.35 -7.91 11.59
N GLU A 117 2.13 -6.99 12.16
CA GLU A 117 1.84 -6.34 13.44
C GLU A 117 1.74 -4.83 13.28
N TYR A 118 0.91 -4.19 14.11
CA TYR A 118 0.82 -2.74 14.12
C TYR A 118 2.13 -2.09 14.58
N LYS A 119 2.45 -0.96 13.96
CA LYS A 119 3.64 -0.16 14.23
C LYS A 119 3.26 1.24 14.71
N GLU A 120 3.80 1.64 15.84
CA GLU A 120 3.74 3.02 16.35
C GLU A 120 4.84 3.91 15.73
N TYR A 121 4.56 5.21 15.55
CA TYR A 121 5.40 6.18 14.81
C TYR A 121 5.90 7.35 15.66
#